data_AF-A0A934PUX8-F1
#
_entry.id   AF-A0A934PUX8-F1
#
_cell.length_a   1.000
_cell.length_b   1.000
_cell.length_c   1.000
_cell.angle_alpha   90.00
_cell.angle_beta   90.00
_cell.angle_gamma   90.00
#
_symmetry.space_group_name_H-M   'P 1'
#
loop_
_entity.id
_entity.type
_entity.pdbx_description
1 polymer ?
#
loop_
_entity_poly.entity_id
_entity_poly.type
_entity_poly.pdbx_seq_one_letter_code
_entity_poly.pdbx_strand_id
1 'polypeptide(L)'
;MAGELEPSWLKVLGEEFNKPYMIALKDFLKQEKQAGYIIYPKSSEIFNAFNKTPFDKVKVVIIGQDPYPGEHQAHGLSFSVQKGIAIPRSLSNIYKELSTDITGFKIPVHGNLEKWAEQGVLLLNATLTLRAGQSASHQKKGWERFTDEAIKKLSEEKTGIVFILWGSYAQSKIALIDTSKHHILRSVHPSPLSVQRGFWGSKPFSKTNELLIKEGKTPIDWQID
;
A
#
# COMPACT_ATOMS: atom_id res chain seq x y z
N MET A 1 2.79 -14.51 -14.36
CA MET A 1 2.04 -13.71 -13.39
C MET A 1 0.70 -13.42 -14.04
N ALA A 2 -0.40 -13.70 -13.35
CA ALA A 2 -1.72 -13.31 -13.84
C ALA A 2 -2.09 -12.02 -13.12
N GLY A 3 -2.78 -11.11 -13.81
CA GLY A 3 -3.03 -9.73 -13.39
C GLY A 3 -2.41 -8.77 -14.40
N GLU A 4 -3.24 -8.10 -15.18
CA GLU A 4 -2.80 -7.02 -16.06
C GLU A 4 -2.47 -5.80 -15.20
N LEU A 5 -1.34 -5.15 -15.52
CA LEU A 5 -0.94 -3.90 -14.88
C LEU A 5 -1.59 -2.75 -15.66
N GLU A 6 -2.16 -1.78 -14.95
CA GLU A 6 -2.78 -0.60 -15.55
C GLU A 6 -1.83 0.10 -16.54
N PRO A 7 -2.32 0.59 -17.70
CA PRO A 7 -1.46 1.02 -18.80
C PRO A 7 -0.41 2.10 -18.45
N SER A 8 -0.76 3.09 -17.61
CA SER A 8 0.19 4.13 -17.21
C SER A 8 1.33 3.56 -16.34
N TRP A 9 1.03 2.58 -15.49
CA TRP A 9 2.05 1.83 -14.76
C TRP A 9 2.84 0.88 -15.64
N LEU A 10 2.21 0.21 -16.61
CA LEU A 10 2.87 -0.68 -17.54
C LEU A 10 3.90 0.07 -18.40
N LYS A 11 3.62 1.31 -18.78
CA LYS A 11 4.58 2.18 -19.49
C LYS A 11 5.84 2.45 -18.67
N VAL A 12 5.71 2.56 -17.34
CA VAL A 12 6.78 2.99 -16.44
C VAL A 12 7.56 1.79 -15.88
N LEU A 13 6.88 0.69 -15.56
CA LEU A 13 7.45 -0.50 -14.92
C LEU A 13 7.53 -1.71 -15.85
N GLY A 14 7.10 -1.58 -17.11
CA GLY A 14 7.06 -2.67 -18.08
C GLY A 14 8.40 -3.39 -18.27
N GLU A 15 9.49 -2.64 -18.26
CA GLU A 15 10.83 -3.19 -18.41
C GLU A 15 11.28 -4.01 -17.18
N GLU A 16 10.75 -3.74 -15.97
CA GLU A 16 11.07 -4.52 -14.78
C GLU A 16 10.73 -6.00 -14.96
N PHE A 17 9.64 -6.29 -15.67
CA PHE A 17 9.18 -7.66 -15.90
C PHE A 17 10.17 -8.53 -16.68
N ASN A 18 11.07 -7.90 -17.44
CA ASN A 18 12.11 -8.59 -18.20
C ASN A 18 13.42 -8.73 -17.43
N LYS A 19 13.56 -8.10 -16.26
CA LYS A 19 14.79 -8.16 -15.46
C LYS A 19 14.93 -9.53 -14.78
N PRO A 20 16.16 -10.01 -14.57
CA PRO A 20 16.41 -11.34 -14.00
C PRO A 20 15.69 -11.61 -12.67
N TYR A 21 15.54 -10.61 -11.82
CA TYR A 21 14.88 -10.78 -10.52
C TYR A 21 13.36 -11.01 -10.65
N MET A 22 12.69 -10.41 -11.64
CA MET A 22 11.26 -10.64 -11.89
C MET A 22 11.02 -11.99 -12.55
N ILE A 23 11.94 -12.44 -13.41
CA ILE A 23 11.92 -13.80 -13.98
C ILE A 23 12.05 -14.82 -12.85
N ALA A 24 13.06 -14.67 -11.98
CA ALA A 24 13.25 -15.53 -10.81
C ALA A 24 12.04 -15.53 -9.87
N LEU A 25 11.44 -14.36 -9.62
CA LEU A 25 10.22 -14.25 -8.82
C LEU A 25 9.04 -14.98 -9.47
N LYS A 26 8.85 -14.85 -10.78
CA LYS A 26 7.78 -15.55 -11.52
C LYS A 26 7.95 -17.07 -11.43
N ASP A 27 9.17 -17.57 -11.57
CA ASP A 27 9.47 -19.00 -11.45
C ASP A 27 9.29 -19.50 -10.02
N PHE A 28 9.74 -18.74 -9.02
CA PHE A 28 9.47 -19.01 -7.62
C PHE A 28 7.97 -19.14 -7.35
N LEU A 29 7.15 -18.17 -7.77
CA LEU A 29 5.69 -18.22 -7.57
C LEU A 29 5.03 -19.39 -8.32
N LYS A 30 5.60 -19.84 -9.44
CA LYS A 30 5.13 -21.04 -10.15
C LYS A 30 5.44 -22.30 -9.35
N GLN A 31 6.65 -22.41 -8.81
CA GLN A 31 7.06 -23.53 -7.96
C GLN A 31 6.22 -23.61 -6.68
N GLU A 32 5.94 -22.47 -6.05
CA GLU A 32 5.07 -22.38 -4.88
C GLU A 32 3.68 -23.00 -5.14
N LYS A 33 3.06 -22.64 -6.27
CA LYS A 33 1.75 -23.20 -6.67
C LYS A 33 1.85 -24.69 -7.01
N GLN A 34 2.91 -25.11 -7.70
CA GLN A 34 3.14 -26.51 -8.05
C GLN A 34 3.35 -27.38 -6.80
N ALA A 35 3.96 -26.82 -5.75
CA ALA A 35 4.12 -27.46 -4.45
C ALA A 35 2.82 -27.52 -3.61
N GLY A 36 1.71 -26.99 -4.13
CA GLY A 36 0.41 -27.02 -3.47
C GLY A 36 0.18 -25.92 -2.42
N TYR A 37 1.06 -24.92 -2.34
CA TYR A 37 0.84 -23.79 -1.42
C TYR A 37 -0.30 -22.89 -1.92
N ILE A 38 -1.18 -22.51 -0.99
CA ILE A 38 -2.15 -21.44 -1.22
C ILE A 38 -1.43 -20.10 -1.08
N ILE A 39 -1.52 -19.26 -2.11
CA ILE A 39 -0.88 -17.95 -2.17
C ILE A 39 -1.95 -16.86 -2.16
N TYR A 40 -1.76 -15.83 -1.33
CA TYR A 40 -2.60 -14.64 -1.30
C TYR A 40 -1.86 -13.38 -1.78
N PRO A 41 -2.58 -12.40 -2.36
CA PRO A 41 -4.00 -12.45 -2.75
C PRO A 41 -4.21 -13.35 -3.99
N LYS A 42 -5.43 -13.44 -4.53
CA LYS A 42 -5.65 -14.15 -5.81
C LYS A 42 -4.78 -13.51 -6.88
N SER A 43 -4.37 -14.29 -7.89
CA SER A 43 -3.40 -13.77 -8.87
C SER A 43 -3.90 -12.53 -9.60
N SER A 44 -5.17 -12.48 -9.98
CA SER A 44 -5.81 -11.30 -10.58
C SER A 44 -5.78 -10.04 -9.71
N GLU A 45 -5.54 -10.18 -8.41
CA GLU A 45 -5.56 -9.09 -7.44
C GLU A 45 -4.15 -8.62 -7.05
N ILE A 46 -3.08 -9.29 -7.50
CA ILE A 46 -1.69 -8.98 -7.10
C ILE A 46 -1.33 -7.51 -7.37
N PHE A 47 -1.83 -6.96 -8.49
CA PHE A 47 -1.55 -5.59 -8.90
C PHE A 47 -2.69 -4.61 -8.60
N ASN A 48 -3.66 -4.95 -7.74
CA ASN A 48 -4.83 -4.10 -7.50
C ASN A 48 -4.49 -2.69 -7.05
N ALA A 49 -3.44 -2.47 -6.24
CA ALA A 49 -3.01 -1.13 -5.86
C ALA A 49 -2.67 -0.25 -7.08
N PHE A 50 -1.93 -0.81 -8.04
CA PHE A 50 -1.58 -0.14 -9.30
C PHE A 50 -2.82 0.04 -10.19
N ASN A 51 -3.69 -0.97 -10.22
CA ASN A 51 -4.86 -0.96 -11.10
C ASN A 51 -5.96 0.01 -10.66
N LYS A 52 -6.09 0.22 -9.35
CA LYS A 52 -7.05 1.17 -8.76
C LYS A 52 -6.51 2.59 -8.71
N THR A 53 -5.19 2.75 -8.75
CA THR A 53 -4.53 4.06 -8.67
C THR A 53 -3.55 4.23 -9.83
N PRO A 54 -4.01 4.67 -11.02
CA PRO A 54 -3.13 4.92 -12.16
C PRO A 54 -1.96 5.84 -11.81
N PHE A 55 -0.81 5.65 -12.46
CA PHE A 55 0.45 6.35 -12.17
C PHE A 55 0.28 7.87 -12.14
N ASP A 56 -0.46 8.43 -13.10
CA ASP A 56 -0.70 9.86 -13.21
C ASP A 56 -1.68 10.42 -12.17
N LYS A 57 -2.42 9.54 -11.48
CA LYS A 57 -3.44 9.91 -10.49
C LYS A 57 -2.96 9.76 -9.05
N VAL A 58 -1.74 9.28 -8.83
CA VAL A 58 -1.17 9.12 -7.48
C VAL A 58 -1.01 10.49 -6.80
N LYS A 59 -1.66 10.64 -5.65
CA LYS A 59 -1.57 11.80 -4.76
C LYS A 59 -0.88 11.45 -3.44
N VAL A 60 -1.18 10.25 -2.93
CA VAL A 60 -0.72 9.77 -1.63
C VAL A 60 -0.19 8.35 -1.80
N VAL A 61 0.87 8.00 -1.08
CA VAL A 61 1.39 6.63 -1.02
C VAL A 61 1.40 6.18 0.44
N ILE A 62 0.77 5.05 0.73
CA ILE A 62 0.79 4.41 2.05
C ILE A 62 1.47 3.04 1.88
N ILE A 63 2.53 2.80 2.65
CA ILE A 63 3.35 1.60 2.50
C ILE A 63 3.03 0.58 3.60
N GLY A 64 2.55 -0.60 3.19
CA GLY A 64 2.46 -1.79 4.03
C GLY A 64 3.66 -2.73 3.83
N GLN A 65 3.75 -3.78 4.65
CA GLN A 65 4.84 -4.75 4.58
C GLN A 65 4.47 -5.94 3.67
N ASP A 66 3.56 -6.80 4.11
CA ASP A 66 3.06 -7.96 3.39
C ASP A 66 1.51 -7.97 3.33
N PRO A 67 0.91 -8.75 2.42
CA PRO A 67 -0.54 -8.97 2.41
C PRO A 67 -1.02 -9.58 3.73
N TYR A 68 -2.34 -9.61 3.95
CA TYR A 68 -2.88 -10.38 5.07
C TYR A 68 -2.80 -11.89 4.80
N PRO A 69 -2.43 -12.73 5.80
CA PRO A 69 -2.21 -14.16 5.62
C PRO A 69 -3.47 -15.02 5.67
N GLY A 70 -4.61 -14.45 6.13
CA GLY A 70 -5.86 -15.18 6.28
C GLY A 70 -6.66 -15.27 4.99
N GLU A 71 -7.51 -16.28 4.93
CA GLU A 71 -8.40 -16.53 3.80
C GLU A 71 -9.33 -15.35 3.54
N HIS A 72 -9.45 -14.98 2.26
CA HIS A 72 -10.25 -13.85 1.75
C HIS A 72 -9.92 -12.46 2.34
N GLN A 73 -8.87 -12.33 3.15
CA GLN A 73 -8.48 -11.04 3.73
C GLN A 73 -7.83 -10.14 2.68
N ALA A 74 -6.72 -10.60 2.10
CA ALA A 74 -5.93 -9.81 1.16
C ALA A 74 -6.61 -9.74 -0.22
N HIS A 75 -6.64 -8.53 -0.78
CA HIS A 75 -7.11 -8.27 -2.14
C HIS A 75 -6.21 -7.28 -2.89
N GLY A 76 -4.92 -7.27 -2.54
CA GLY A 76 -3.89 -6.49 -3.24
C GLY A 76 -3.77 -5.01 -2.87
N LEU A 77 -4.42 -4.56 -1.79
CA LEU A 77 -4.28 -3.23 -1.22
C LEU A 77 -3.71 -3.33 0.21
N SER A 78 -2.68 -2.55 0.54
CA SER A 78 -2.12 -2.49 1.90
C SER A 78 -3.18 -2.08 2.92
N PHE A 79 -3.16 -2.67 4.11
CA PHE A 79 -4.08 -2.44 5.24
C PHE A 79 -5.55 -2.81 5.00
N SER A 80 -6.01 -2.90 3.76
CA SER A 80 -7.41 -3.19 3.41
C SER A 80 -7.75 -4.68 3.46
N VAL A 81 -9.00 -4.97 3.80
CA VAL A 81 -9.61 -6.31 3.69
C VAL A 81 -10.93 -6.26 2.92
N GLN A 82 -11.35 -7.40 2.35
CA GLN A 82 -12.64 -7.53 1.68
C GLN A 82 -13.82 -7.23 2.63
N LYS A 83 -14.97 -6.80 2.07
CA LYS A 83 -16.21 -6.63 2.85
C LYS A 83 -16.65 -7.97 3.43
N GLY A 84 -17.18 -7.96 4.66
CA GLY A 84 -17.55 -9.18 5.40
C GLY A 84 -16.41 -9.83 6.18
N ILE A 85 -15.17 -9.37 5.98
CA ILE A 85 -14.02 -9.80 6.79
C ILE A 85 -13.90 -8.91 8.03
N ALA A 86 -13.61 -9.52 9.18
CA ALA A 86 -13.35 -8.79 10.42
C ALA A 86 -12.21 -7.78 10.25
N ILE A 87 -12.43 -6.54 10.68
CA ILE A 87 -11.47 -5.45 10.57
C ILE A 87 -10.18 -5.82 11.34
N PRO A 88 -9.01 -5.90 10.68
CA PRO A 88 -7.75 -6.22 11.35
C PRO A 88 -7.37 -5.16 12.38
N ARG A 89 -6.61 -5.56 13.42
CA ARG A 89 -6.24 -4.66 14.53
C ARG A 89 -5.52 -3.39 14.07
N SER A 90 -4.63 -3.49 13.09
CA SER A 90 -3.95 -2.32 12.52
C SER A 90 -4.93 -1.36 11.84
N LEU A 91 -5.90 -1.88 11.08
CA LEU A 91 -6.92 -1.06 10.43
C LEU A 91 -7.90 -0.45 11.44
N SER A 92 -8.27 -1.18 12.49
CA SER A 92 -9.07 -0.64 13.60
C SER A 92 -8.35 0.55 14.27
N ASN A 93 -7.04 0.47 14.46
CA ASN A 93 -6.26 1.57 14.99
C ASN A 93 -6.17 2.76 14.01
N ILE A 94 -6.09 2.51 12.70
CA ILE A 94 -6.18 3.53 11.65
C ILE A 94 -7.53 4.26 11.74
N TYR A 95 -8.65 3.53 11.84
CA TYR A 95 -9.98 4.14 11.99
C TYR A 95 -10.14 4.93 13.29
N LYS A 96 -9.52 4.47 14.38
CA LYS A 96 -9.50 5.22 15.63
C LYS A 96 -8.76 6.54 15.48
N GLU A 97 -7.61 6.56 14.81
CA GLU A 97 -6.91 7.81 14.51
C GLU A 97 -7.77 8.73 13.64
N LEU A 98 -8.33 8.21 12.54
CA LEU A 98 -9.24 8.96 11.65
C LEU A 98 -10.40 9.61 12.40
N SER A 99 -11.01 8.91 13.36
CA SER A 99 -12.13 9.43 14.16
C SER A 99 -11.75 10.64 15.02
N THR A 100 -10.47 10.79 15.35
CA THR A 100 -9.94 11.93 16.11
C THR A 100 -9.26 12.98 15.23
N ASP A 101 -8.89 12.60 14.00
CA ASP A 101 -8.16 13.44 13.05
C ASP A 101 -9.09 14.19 12.10
N ILE A 102 -10.09 13.50 11.54
CA ILE A 102 -11.04 14.03 10.55
C ILE A 102 -12.38 14.31 11.22
N THR A 103 -12.76 15.58 11.31
CA THR A 103 -14.05 15.99 11.87
C THR A 103 -15.21 15.33 11.13
N GLY A 104 -16.09 14.66 11.87
CA GLY A 104 -17.27 13.99 11.33
C GLY A 104 -17.02 12.58 10.80
N PHE A 105 -15.80 12.06 10.85
CA PHE A 105 -15.51 10.69 10.45
C PHE A 105 -16.24 9.68 11.33
N LYS A 106 -16.93 8.74 10.69
CA LYS A 106 -17.64 7.63 11.35
C LYS A 106 -16.90 6.33 11.06
N ILE A 107 -16.60 5.57 12.11
CA ILE A 107 -15.93 4.28 11.98
C ILE A 107 -16.80 3.33 11.14
N PRO A 108 -16.34 2.88 9.97
CA PRO A 108 -17.09 1.98 9.10
C PRO A 108 -17.23 0.57 9.69
N VAL A 109 -18.21 -0.17 9.19
CA VAL A 109 -18.45 -1.58 9.58
C VAL A 109 -17.65 -2.58 8.73
N HIS A 110 -16.79 -2.10 7.82
CA HIS A 110 -15.94 -2.94 6.98
C HIS A 110 -14.53 -2.38 6.78
N GLY A 111 -13.62 -3.21 6.29
CA GLY A 111 -12.21 -2.85 6.06
C GLY A 111 -11.79 -2.60 4.60
N ASN A 112 -12.73 -2.49 3.66
CA ASN A 112 -12.41 -2.27 2.25
C ASN A 112 -12.08 -0.79 1.99
N LEU A 113 -10.86 -0.51 1.52
CA LEU A 113 -10.30 0.83 1.29
C LEU A 113 -10.21 1.18 -0.20
N GLU A 114 -10.91 0.46 -1.10
CA GLU A 114 -10.90 0.74 -2.55
C GLU A 114 -11.29 2.20 -2.86
N LYS A 115 -12.23 2.77 -2.09
CA LYS A 115 -12.62 4.19 -2.23
C LYS A 115 -11.44 5.14 -2.03
N TRP A 116 -10.44 4.79 -1.21
CA TRP A 116 -9.22 5.60 -1.08
C TRP A 116 -8.33 5.45 -2.32
N ALA A 117 -8.17 4.22 -2.81
CA ALA A 117 -7.35 3.93 -3.99
C ALA A 117 -7.86 4.67 -5.24
N GLU A 118 -9.17 4.69 -5.44
CA GLU A 118 -9.84 5.38 -6.55
C GLU A 118 -9.69 6.91 -6.49
N GLN A 119 -9.37 7.48 -5.32
CA GLN A 119 -9.12 8.91 -5.12
C GLN A 119 -7.65 9.34 -5.29
N GLY A 120 -6.74 8.40 -5.57
CA GLY A 120 -5.32 8.67 -5.73
C GLY A 120 -4.43 8.17 -4.58
N VAL A 121 -4.95 7.34 -3.66
CA VAL A 121 -4.15 6.77 -2.56
C VAL A 121 -3.59 5.41 -2.96
N LEU A 122 -2.30 5.37 -3.33
CA LEU A 122 -1.62 4.12 -3.64
C LEU A 122 -1.36 3.32 -2.36
N LEU A 123 -2.15 2.27 -2.13
CA LEU A 123 -2.07 1.35 -0.99
C LEU A 123 -1.10 0.20 -1.29
N LEU A 124 0.20 0.46 -1.24
CA LEU A 124 1.25 -0.44 -1.73
C LEU A 124 1.86 -1.27 -0.60
N ASN A 125 1.78 -2.60 -0.68
CA ASN A 125 2.63 -3.47 0.15
C ASN A 125 4.00 -3.62 -0.50
N ALA A 126 5.05 -3.80 0.30
CA ALA A 126 6.39 -4.03 -0.22
C ALA A 126 6.59 -5.44 -0.79
N THR A 127 5.95 -6.45 -0.21
CA THR A 127 5.74 -7.75 -0.84
C THR A 127 4.30 -7.84 -1.36
N LEU A 128 4.10 -8.36 -2.58
CA LEU A 128 2.76 -8.41 -3.19
C LEU A 128 2.07 -9.77 -3.04
N THR A 129 2.79 -10.79 -2.56
CA THR A 129 2.21 -12.10 -2.27
C THR A 129 2.79 -12.71 -1.00
N LEU A 130 2.10 -13.70 -0.44
CA LEU A 130 2.56 -14.59 0.63
C LEU A 130 1.88 -15.96 0.54
N ARG A 131 2.39 -16.95 1.26
CA ARG A 131 1.67 -18.21 1.54
C ARG A 131 0.63 -18.01 2.63
N ALA A 132 -0.53 -18.64 2.49
CA ALA A 132 -1.59 -18.65 3.49
C ALA A 132 -1.06 -19.03 4.88
N GLY A 133 -1.41 -18.24 5.90
CA GLY A 133 -0.98 -18.45 7.28
C GLY A 133 0.51 -18.20 7.58
N GLN A 134 1.33 -17.83 6.59
CA GLN A 134 2.77 -17.62 6.77
C GLN A 134 3.18 -16.20 6.36
N SER A 135 3.10 -15.26 7.31
CA SER A 135 3.61 -13.89 7.13
C SER A 135 5.07 -13.88 6.68
N ALA A 136 5.43 -12.90 5.84
CA ALA A 136 6.76 -12.72 5.27
C ALA A 136 7.34 -13.94 4.50
N SER A 137 6.55 -14.97 4.17
CA SER A 137 7.03 -16.17 3.46
C SER A 137 7.63 -15.90 2.07
N HIS A 138 7.23 -14.81 1.41
CA HIS A 138 7.79 -14.38 0.11
C HIS A 138 8.72 -13.17 0.22
N GLN A 139 9.18 -12.83 1.43
CA GLN A 139 10.17 -11.77 1.63
C GLN A 139 11.49 -12.13 0.93
N LYS A 140 12.17 -11.12 0.37
CA LYS A 140 13.45 -11.21 -0.34
C LYS A 140 13.39 -12.09 -1.61
N LYS A 141 12.18 -12.32 -2.15
CA LYS A 141 11.99 -13.09 -3.40
C LYS A 141 11.93 -12.23 -4.65
N GLY A 142 11.94 -10.90 -4.50
CA GLY A 142 12.03 -9.95 -5.62
C GLY A 142 10.97 -8.86 -5.58
N TRP A 143 9.89 -9.04 -4.82
CA TRP A 143 8.83 -8.03 -4.74
C TRP A 143 9.31 -6.70 -4.21
N GLU A 144 10.17 -6.70 -3.19
CA GLU A 144 10.67 -5.45 -2.61
C GLU A 144 11.43 -4.62 -3.64
N ARG A 145 12.16 -5.27 -4.56
CA ARG A 145 12.86 -4.56 -5.63
C ARG A 145 11.88 -3.95 -6.64
N PHE A 146 10.81 -4.67 -6.98
CA PHE A 146 9.76 -4.17 -7.89
C PHE A 146 9.01 -2.98 -7.28
N THR A 147 8.64 -3.07 -6.01
CA THR A 147 7.91 -2.01 -5.32
C THR A 147 8.80 -0.81 -4.99
N ASP A 148 10.10 -1.04 -4.74
CA ASP A 148 11.09 0.04 -4.63
C ASP A 148 11.24 0.81 -5.95
N GLU A 149 11.23 0.12 -7.09
CA GLU A 149 11.27 0.79 -8.40
C GLU A 149 10.01 1.63 -8.64
N ALA A 150 8.82 1.14 -8.25
CA ALA A 150 7.59 1.93 -8.33
C ALA A 150 7.68 3.24 -7.51
N ILE A 151 8.26 3.19 -6.31
CA ILE A 151 8.47 4.37 -5.46
C ILE A 151 9.47 5.33 -6.11
N LYS A 152 10.59 4.82 -6.64
CA LYS A 152 11.58 5.65 -7.34
C LYS A 152 10.98 6.35 -8.55
N LYS A 153 10.22 5.64 -9.39
CA LYS A 153 9.57 6.21 -10.57
C LYS A 153 8.58 7.31 -10.23
N LEU A 154 7.78 7.12 -9.17
CA LEU A 154 6.96 8.20 -8.64
C LEU A 154 7.81 9.38 -8.16
N SER A 155 8.92 9.12 -7.48
CA SER A 155 9.79 10.18 -6.98
C SER A 155 10.55 10.94 -8.07
N GLU A 156 10.87 10.28 -9.17
CA GLU A 156 11.61 10.85 -10.29
C GLU A 156 10.70 11.70 -11.17
N GLU A 157 9.51 11.19 -11.49
CA GLU A 157 8.65 11.72 -12.55
C GLU A 157 7.47 12.56 -12.04
N LYS A 158 7.19 12.56 -10.74
CA LYS A 158 6.09 13.33 -10.14
C LYS A 158 6.61 14.34 -9.11
N THR A 159 5.71 15.21 -8.65
CA THR A 159 5.97 16.19 -7.59
C THR A 159 4.76 16.31 -6.67
N GLY A 160 4.99 16.79 -5.44
CA GLY A 160 3.94 17.06 -4.46
C GLY A 160 3.15 15.82 -4.03
N ILE A 161 3.74 14.62 -4.13
CA ILE A 161 3.13 13.39 -3.58
C ILE A 161 3.35 13.37 -2.06
N VAL A 162 2.33 12.97 -1.31
CA VAL A 162 2.43 12.76 0.14
C VAL A 162 2.71 11.28 0.42
N PHE A 163 3.87 10.98 0.98
CA PHE A 163 4.22 9.62 1.44
C PHE A 163 3.95 9.49 2.93
N ILE A 164 3.08 8.56 3.30
CA ILE A 164 2.75 8.24 4.68
C ILE A 164 3.48 6.95 5.07
N LEU A 165 4.48 7.10 5.95
CA LEU A 165 5.45 6.06 6.29
C LEU A 165 5.31 5.65 7.76
N TRP A 166 4.53 4.58 7.97
CA TRP A 166 4.25 4.04 9.30
C TRP A 166 5.22 2.91 9.69
N GLY A 167 6.02 3.14 10.73
CA GLY A 167 7.00 2.19 11.24
C GLY A 167 8.34 2.19 10.49
N SER A 168 9.34 1.53 11.08
CA SER A 168 10.74 1.56 10.62
C SER A 168 10.91 1.01 9.20
N TYR A 169 10.16 -0.03 8.84
CA TYR A 169 10.22 -0.63 7.50
C TYR A 169 9.80 0.39 6.43
N ALA A 170 8.62 1.01 6.56
CA ALA A 170 8.16 2.03 5.61
C ALA A 170 9.09 3.26 5.61
N GLN A 171 9.59 3.68 6.78
CA GLN A 171 10.52 4.80 6.89
C GLN A 171 11.88 4.53 6.23
N SER A 172 12.33 3.27 6.12
CA SER A 172 13.55 2.94 5.36
C SER A 172 13.45 3.31 3.88
N LYS A 173 12.23 3.39 3.33
CA LYS A 173 11.97 3.75 1.93
C LYS A 173 12.15 5.24 1.63
N ILE A 174 12.41 6.08 2.64
CA ILE A 174 12.74 7.50 2.45
C ILE A 174 13.96 7.66 1.54
N ALA A 175 14.91 6.73 1.58
CA ALA A 175 16.09 6.75 0.71
C ALA A 175 15.76 6.67 -0.80
N LEU A 176 14.52 6.29 -1.14
CA LEU A 176 14.02 6.21 -2.52
C LEU A 176 13.26 7.47 -2.96
N ILE A 177 13.08 8.44 -2.06
CA ILE A 177 12.21 9.60 -2.26
C ILE A 177 13.04 10.88 -2.21
N ASP A 178 12.94 11.68 -3.27
CA ASP A 178 13.43 13.04 -3.34
C ASP A 178 12.57 13.94 -2.46
N THR A 179 12.99 14.15 -1.22
CA THR A 179 12.25 14.95 -0.23
C THR A 179 12.24 16.45 -0.54
N SER A 180 12.93 16.90 -1.59
CA SER A 180 12.80 18.28 -2.08
C SER A 180 11.55 18.46 -2.96
N LYS A 181 11.06 17.37 -3.56
CA LYS A 181 9.88 17.34 -4.45
C LYS A 181 8.62 16.80 -3.78
N HIS A 182 8.76 16.06 -2.68
CA HIS A 182 7.67 15.28 -2.07
C HIS A 182 7.56 15.53 -0.57
N HIS A 183 6.37 15.24 -0.04
CA HIS A 183 6.07 15.41 1.38
C HIS A 183 6.15 14.07 2.11
N ILE A 184 6.73 14.08 3.31
CA ILE A 184 6.92 12.89 4.13
C ILE A 184 6.19 13.04 5.47
N LEU A 185 5.20 12.18 5.73
CA LEU A 185 4.53 12.05 7.03
C LEU A 185 4.95 10.74 7.69
N ARG A 186 5.50 10.83 8.90
CA ARG A 186 6.06 9.67 9.63
C ARG A 186 5.40 9.50 10.99
N SER A 187 5.15 8.26 11.35
CA SER A 187 4.84 7.86 12.72
C SER A 187 5.22 6.40 12.94
N VAL A 188 5.05 5.90 14.16
CA VAL A 188 5.17 4.45 14.45
C VAL A 188 4.04 3.67 13.76
N HIS A 189 4.20 2.35 13.60
CA HIS A 189 3.20 1.53 12.91
C HIS A 189 1.85 1.53 13.66
N PRO A 190 0.69 1.43 12.98
CA PRO A 190 -0.63 1.29 13.62
C PRO A 190 -0.84 -0.06 14.34
N SER A 191 0.20 -0.90 14.47
CA SER A 191 0.08 -2.19 15.15
C SER A 191 -0.19 -1.97 16.64
N PRO A 192 -0.98 -2.82 17.32
CA PRO A 192 -1.14 -2.76 18.77
C PRO A 192 0.19 -2.70 19.54
N LEU A 193 1.24 -3.30 18.98
CA LEU A 193 2.59 -3.32 19.58
C LEU A 193 3.27 -1.95 19.62
N SER A 194 2.82 -0.98 18.83
CA SER A 194 3.49 0.31 18.64
C SER A 194 2.57 1.51 18.68
N VAL A 195 1.25 1.33 18.53
CA VAL A 195 0.30 2.41 18.28
C VAL A 195 0.36 3.55 19.32
N GLN A 196 0.54 3.21 20.60
CA GLN A 196 0.63 4.17 21.70
C GLN A 196 1.93 4.98 21.71
N ARG A 197 2.98 4.56 20.99
CA ARG A 197 4.27 5.26 20.93
C ARG A 197 4.28 6.47 19.98
N GLY A 198 3.13 6.81 19.39
CA GLY A 198 2.99 8.02 18.56
C GLY A 198 2.29 7.82 17.22
N PHE A 199 1.54 6.71 17.01
CA PHE A 199 0.62 6.64 15.87
C PHE A 199 -0.63 7.44 16.20
N TRP A 200 -1.23 7.19 17.36
CA TRP A 200 -2.36 8.00 17.83
C TRP A 200 -1.93 9.44 18.11
N GLY A 201 -2.70 10.39 17.58
CA GLY A 201 -2.41 11.82 17.63
C GLY A 201 -1.41 12.30 16.57
N SER A 202 -0.91 11.42 15.69
CA SER A 202 0.00 11.83 14.61
C SER A 202 -0.69 12.65 13.52
N LYS A 203 -2.02 12.55 13.42
CA LYS A 203 -2.90 13.28 12.50
C LYS A 203 -2.46 13.20 11.03
N PRO A 204 -2.20 12.00 10.49
CA PRO A 204 -1.62 11.89 9.16
C PRO A 204 -2.64 12.25 8.06
N PHE A 205 -3.94 12.13 8.30
CA PHE A 205 -4.99 12.28 7.30
C PHE A 205 -5.33 13.76 7.07
N SER A 206 -5.51 14.54 8.13
CA SER A 206 -5.73 16.00 8.02
C SER A 206 -4.50 16.70 7.43
N LYS A 207 -3.30 16.37 7.92
CA LYS A 207 -2.02 16.89 7.38
C LYS A 207 -1.85 16.53 5.90
N THR A 208 -2.24 15.32 5.49
CA THR A 208 -2.21 14.95 4.07
C THR A 208 -3.10 15.86 3.25
N ASN A 209 -4.34 16.11 3.70
CA ASN A 209 -5.26 17.00 2.99
C ASN A 209 -4.75 18.45 2.95
N GLU A 210 -4.16 18.98 4.03
CA GLU A 210 -3.53 20.30 4.04
C GLU A 210 -2.40 20.41 3.01
N LEU A 211 -1.55 19.38 2.90
CA LEU A 211 -0.48 19.33 1.91
C LEU A 211 -1.01 19.25 0.49
N LEU A 212 -2.03 18.42 0.23
CA LEU A 212 -2.66 18.33 -1.09
C LEU A 212 -3.26 19.68 -1.51
N ILE A 213 -3.92 20.41 -0.60
CA ILE A 213 -4.46 21.75 -0.89
C ILE A 213 -3.34 22.71 -1.26
N LYS A 214 -2.22 22.70 -0.54
CA LYS A 214 -1.05 23.54 -0.84
C LYS A 214 -0.44 23.25 -2.21
N GLU A 215 -0.51 21.99 -2.65
CA GLU A 215 -0.10 21.54 -4.00
C GLU A 215 -1.17 21.80 -5.08
N GLY A 216 -2.29 22.44 -4.74
CA GLY A 216 -3.40 22.67 -5.68
C GLY A 216 -4.18 21.40 -6.06
N LYS A 217 -4.05 20.32 -5.28
CA LYS A 217 -4.69 19.03 -5.52
C LYS A 217 -5.96 18.89 -4.68
N THR A 218 -6.95 18.17 -5.22
CA THR A 218 -8.17 17.84 -4.46
C THR A 218 -7.82 16.96 -3.25
N PRO A 219 -8.28 17.32 -2.03
CA PRO A 219 -8.17 16.50 -0.82
C PRO A 219 -8.74 15.09 -1.01
N ILE A 220 -8.35 14.18 -0.12
CA ILE A 220 -8.94 12.85 -0.04
C ILE A 220 -10.16 12.91 0.90
N ASP A 221 -11.29 12.37 0.45
CA ASP A 221 -12.38 11.96 1.33
C ASP A 221 -11.99 10.63 1.98
N TRP A 222 -11.56 10.71 3.24
CA TRP A 222 -11.13 9.55 4.01
C TRP A 222 -12.30 8.71 4.54
N GLN A 223 -13.55 9.20 4.49
CA GLN A 223 -14.72 8.41 4.85
C GLN A 223 -14.92 7.30 3.82
N ILE A 224 -15.20 6.09 4.29
CA ILE A 224 -15.72 5.00 3.45
C ILE A 224 -17.11 4.61 3.92
N ASP A 225 -17.88 3.97 3.05
CA ASP A 225 -19.29 3.61 3.30
C ASP A 225 -19.47 2.55 4.40
#